data_AF-A0A2V6CSE4-F1
#
_entry.id   AF-A0A2V6CSE4-F1
#
_cell.length_a   1.000
_cell.length_b   1.000
_cell.length_c   1.000
_cell.angle_alpha   90.00
_cell.angle_beta   90.00
_cell.angle_gamma   90.00
#
_symmetry.space_group_name_H-M   'P 1'
#
loop_
_entity.id
_entity.type
_entity.pdbx_description
1 polymer ?
#
loop_
_entity_poly.entity_id
_entity_poly.type
_entity_poly.pdbx_seq_one_letter_code
_entity_poly.pdbx_strand_id
1 'polypeptide(L)'
;MEFSTRVCFTWNAAGTGMLMDKPDSSRTQCDRQRGRMQFLVSLAIAIWIAIGTRHALAITLSRSDALKIGKRIWQNECNGTIAGLTSWNEGENFASLGIGHFIWYPKGQRGPFEESFPKLVGFMTTRGVKLRVLVARAGEQPCPWSSREEFRRAQRSEEMKQLRQFLADTVDFQTEFLIARLQSSLPKMLAEAAPTNRPNIERQFERVARTPQGCYALVDYVNFKGEGV
;
A
#
# COMPACT_ATOMS: atom_id res chain seq x y z
N MET A 1 -42.57 -29.21 -37.06
CA MET A 1 -43.23 -30.29 -36.31
C MET A 1 -44.25 -29.66 -35.41
N GLU A 2 -45.49 -30.02 -35.67
CA GLU A 2 -46.72 -29.61 -34.99
C GLU A 2 -46.87 -30.22 -33.59
N PHE A 3 -47.98 -29.81 -32.96
CA PHE A 3 -48.74 -30.37 -31.83
C PHE A 3 -48.38 -29.82 -30.44
N SER A 4 -49.26 -29.00 -29.83
CA SER A 4 -50.57 -29.35 -29.20
C SER A 4 -50.32 -30.00 -27.83
N THR A 5 -50.98 -29.64 -26.71
CA THR A 5 -52.43 -29.68 -26.50
C THR A 5 -52.78 -29.01 -25.14
N ARG A 6 -54.00 -28.44 -25.05
CA ARG A 6 -54.67 -27.97 -23.84
C ARG A 6 -54.96 -29.11 -22.85
N VAL A 7 -55.07 -28.80 -21.55
CA VAL A 7 -56.12 -29.37 -20.66
C VAL A 7 -56.59 -28.31 -19.65
N CYS A 8 -57.91 -28.11 -19.60
CA CYS A 8 -58.66 -27.36 -18.59
C CYS A 8 -58.97 -28.26 -17.38
N PHE A 9 -59.10 -27.67 -16.19
CA PHE A 9 -60.07 -28.16 -15.19
C PHE A 9 -60.85 -26.99 -14.58
N THR A 10 -62.16 -27.18 -14.59
CA THR A 10 -63.24 -26.33 -14.09
C THR A 10 -63.44 -26.51 -12.59
N TRP A 11 -63.82 -25.46 -11.87
CA TRP A 11 -64.72 -25.56 -10.71
C TRP A 11 -65.58 -24.29 -10.61
N ASN A 12 -66.90 -24.47 -10.68
CA ASN A 12 -67.93 -23.49 -10.31
C ASN A 12 -68.35 -23.78 -8.86
N ALA A 13 -68.60 -22.74 -8.07
CA ALA A 13 -69.71 -22.72 -7.11
C ALA A 13 -69.98 -21.28 -6.65
N ALA A 14 -71.23 -20.87 -6.82
CA ALA A 14 -71.80 -19.64 -6.31
C ALA A 14 -72.12 -19.75 -4.81
N GLY A 15 -72.06 -18.62 -4.09
CA GLY A 15 -72.49 -18.51 -2.71
C GLY A 15 -72.73 -17.05 -2.32
N THR A 16 -73.99 -16.62 -2.39
CA THR A 16 -74.53 -15.38 -1.81
C THR A 16 -74.46 -15.41 -0.29
N GLY A 17 -73.99 -14.32 0.34
CA GLY A 17 -73.99 -14.23 1.80
C GLY A 17 -73.57 -12.84 2.33
N MET A 18 -74.60 -12.07 2.71
CA MET A 18 -74.67 -11.01 3.72
C MET A 18 -73.52 -10.00 3.92
N LEU A 19 -73.94 -8.74 3.76
CA LEU A 19 -73.38 -7.51 4.29
C LEU A 19 -73.01 -7.64 5.78
N MET A 20 -71.74 -7.36 6.11
CA MET A 20 -71.28 -7.08 7.47
C MET A 20 -70.24 -5.97 7.38
N ASP A 21 -70.59 -4.79 7.87
CA ASP A 21 -69.67 -3.68 8.05
C ASP A 21 -68.53 -4.12 8.97
N LYS A 22 -67.31 -4.06 8.45
CA LYS A 22 -66.08 -4.39 9.16
C LYS A 22 -65.32 -3.08 9.40
N PRO A 23 -64.84 -2.78 10.62
CA PRO A 23 -64.15 -1.52 10.88
C PRO A 23 -62.79 -1.52 10.18
N ASP A 24 -62.62 -0.57 9.26
CA ASP A 24 -61.35 -0.19 8.66
C ASP A 24 -60.47 0.50 9.71
N SER A 25 -59.45 -0.16 10.25
CA SER A 25 -58.30 0.50 10.90
C SER A 25 -57.25 -0.52 11.39
N SER A 26 -56.46 -1.09 10.50
CA SER A 26 -55.22 -1.80 10.91
C SER A 26 -54.21 -1.98 9.77
N ARG A 27 -54.67 -2.13 8.53
CA ARG A 27 -53.78 -2.33 7.36
C ARG A 27 -52.95 -1.09 7.01
N THR A 28 -53.54 0.10 7.04
CA THR A 28 -52.86 1.37 6.73
C THR A 28 -51.75 1.75 7.72
N GLN A 29 -51.82 1.25 8.96
CA GLN A 29 -50.80 1.53 9.99
C GLN A 29 -49.55 0.65 9.82
N CYS A 30 -49.73 -0.61 9.41
CA CYS A 30 -48.65 -1.57 9.19
C CYS A 30 -47.80 -1.21 7.95
N ASP A 31 -48.43 -0.82 6.83
CA ASP A 31 -47.71 -0.42 5.62
C ASP A 31 -46.96 0.91 5.79
N ARG A 32 -47.52 1.85 6.58
CA ARG A 32 -46.86 3.12 6.89
C ARG A 32 -45.66 2.94 7.82
N GLN A 33 -45.71 1.99 8.74
CA GLN A 33 -44.56 1.60 9.57
C GLN A 33 -43.49 0.88 8.74
N ARG A 34 -43.88 0.01 7.81
CA ARG A 34 -42.96 -0.70 6.92
C ARG A 34 -42.22 0.23 5.97
N GLY A 35 -42.92 1.20 5.37
CA GLY A 35 -42.32 2.22 4.51
C GLY A 35 -41.39 3.17 5.26
N ARG A 36 -41.76 3.62 6.47
CA ARG A 36 -40.87 4.42 7.34
C ARG A 36 -39.64 3.64 7.80
N MET A 37 -39.79 2.37 8.15
CA MET A 37 -38.67 1.51 8.54
C MET A 37 -37.71 1.28 7.37
N GLN A 38 -38.23 1.01 6.18
CA GLN A 38 -37.42 0.85 4.96
C GLN A 38 -36.69 2.15 4.61
N PHE A 39 -37.36 3.32 4.68
CA PHE A 39 -36.74 4.62 4.44
C PHE A 39 -35.62 4.94 5.45
N LEU A 40 -35.83 4.64 6.73
CA LEU A 40 -34.83 4.85 7.79
C LEU A 40 -33.63 3.90 7.66
N VAL A 41 -33.85 2.66 7.23
CA VAL A 41 -32.76 1.70 6.95
C VAL A 41 -31.97 2.11 5.70
N SER A 42 -32.63 2.59 4.63
CA SER A 42 -31.96 3.11 3.44
C SER A 42 -31.14 4.37 3.73
N LEU A 43 -31.65 5.28 4.56
CA LEU A 43 -30.93 6.48 4.99
C LEU A 43 -29.74 6.12 5.90
N ALA A 44 -29.87 5.12 6.76
CA ALA A 44 -28.77 4.62 7.58
C ALA A 44 -27.65 3.99 6.72
N ILE A 45 -27.97 3.18 5.71
CA ILE A 45 -26.96 2.59 4.81
C ILE A 45 -26.23 3.67 3.98
N ALA A 46 -26.95 4.70 3.50
CA ALA A 46 -26.34 5.82 2.79
C ALA A 46 -25.43 6.68 3.70
N ILE A 47 -25.80 6.85 4.97
CA ILE A 47 -24.97 7.56 5.96
C ILE A 47 -23.74 6.72 6.34
N TRP A 48 -23.83 5.39 6.42
CA TRP A 48 -22.68 4.51 6.67
C TRP A 48 -21.67 4.47 5.51
N ILE A 49 -22.12 4.61 4.27
CA ILE A 49 -21.22 4.74 3.10
C ILE A 49 -20.59 6.14 3.03
N ALA A 50 -21.27 7.17 3.56
CA ALA A 50 -20.78 8.55 3.57
C ALA A 50 -19.89 8.90 4.78
N ILE A 51 -19.81 8.05 5.82
CA ILE A 51 -18.83 8.17 6.90
C ILE A 51 -17.47 7.66 6.41
N GLY A 52 -16.95 8.39 5.42
CA GLY A 52 -15.55 8.76 5.28
C GLY A 52 -14.55 7.64 5.08
N THR A 53 -14.46 7.10 3.86
CA THR A 53 -13.14 6.90 3.25
C THR A 53 -12.48 8.27 3.11
N ARG A 54 -11.92 8.79 4.21
CA ARG A 54 -10.93 9.86 4.13
C ARG A 54 -9.78 9.28 3.33
N HIS A 55 -9.69 9.67 2.07
CA HIS A 55 -8.54 9.35 1.27
C HIS A 55 -7.39 10.14 1.91
N ALA A 56 -6.46 9.42 2.53
CA ALA A 56 -5.17 9.99 2.91
C ALA A 56 -4.65 10.81 1.73
N LEU A 57 -4.25 12.06 2.00
CA LEU A 57 -3.67 12.91 0.97
C LEU A 57 -2.57 12.15 0.23
N ALA A 58 -2.76 11.96 -1.08
CA ALA A 58 -1.71 11.50 -1.95
C ALA A 58 -0.62 12.57 -1.93
N ILE A 59 0.52 12.25 -1.31
CA ILE A 59 1.71 13.10 -1.31
C ILE A 59 2.08 13.35 -2.78
N THR A 60 1.74 14.53 -3.29
CA THR A 60 1.95 14.89 -4.69
C THR A 60 3.22 15.73 -4.76
N LEU A 61 4.31 15.12 -5.21
CA LEU A 61 5.60 15.80 -5.35
C LEU A 61 5.87 16.09 -6.83
N SER A 62 6.43 17.28 -7.09
CA SER A 62 7.04 17.55 -8.38
C SER A 62 8.28 16.66 -8.58
N ARG A 63 8.62 16.33 -9.83
CA ARG A 63 9.86 15.61 -10.14
C ARG A 63 11.09 16.31 -9.58
N SER A 64 11.14 17.64 -9.63
CA SER A 64 12.24 18.43 -9.07
C SER A 64 12.37 18.28 -7.56
N ASP A 65 11.26 18.18 -6.83
CA ASP A 65 11.30 18.02 -5.37
C ASP A 65 11.69 16.60 -4.99
N ALA A 66 11.20 15.59 -5.72
CA ALA A 66 11.66 14.22 -5.57
C ALA A 66 13.19 14.11 -5.77
N LEU A 67 13.75 14.76 -6.80
CA LEU A 67 15.21 14.77 -7.01
C LEU A 67 15.98 15.43 -5.85
N LYS A 68 15.46 16.52 -5.27
CA LYS A 68 16.08 17.16 -4.10
C LYS A 68 16.04 16.25 -2.87
N ILE A 69 14.91 15.57 -2.65
CA ILE A 69 14.74 14.59 -1.59
C ILE A 69 15.77 13.47 -1.75
N GLY A 70 15.88 12.88 -2.94
CA GLY A 70 16.83 11.81 -3.23
C GLY A 70 18.28 12.18 -2.98
N LYS A 71 18.68 13.39 -3.41
CA LYS A 71 20.02 13.92 -3.12
C LYS A 71 20.27 14.08 -1.64
N ARG A 72 19.28 14.55 -0.86
CA ARG A 72 19.42 14.69 0.59
C ARG A 72 19.54 13.35 1.29
N ILE A 73 18.72 12.38 0.91
CA ILE A 73 18.80 11.01 1.42
C ILE A 73 20.19 10.44 1.11
N TRP A 74 20.67 10.58 -0.14
CA TRP A 74 22.00 10.11 -0.50
C TRP A 74 23.11 10.77 0.34
N GLN A 75 23.02 12.08 0.59
CA GLN A 75 23.96 12.79 1.45
C GLN A 75 23.95 12.23 2.88
N ASN A 76 22.78 12.02 3.46
CA ASN A 76 22.65 11.55 4.83
C ASN A 76 23.05 10.08 4.99
N GLU A 77 22.60 9.22 4.10
CA GLU A 77 22.70 7.76 4.24
C GLU A 77 24.02 7.20 3.68
N CYS A 78 24.61 7.85 2.67
CA CYS A 78 25.83 7.35 2.03
C CYS A 78 26.97 8.38 2.00
N ASN A 79 26.85 9.46 2.79
CA ASN A 79 27.77 10.60 2.79
C ASN A 79 27.92 11.23 1.39
N GLY A 80 26.91 11.08 0.53
CA GLY A 80 26.94 11.52 -0.87
C GLY A 80 27.93 10.79 -1.76
N THR A 81 28.46 9.64 -1.32
CA THR A 81 29.49 8.90 -2.06
C THR A 81 28.90 7.70 -2.80
N ILE A 82 29.53 7.33 -3.93
CA ILE A 82 29.21 6.10 -4.66
C ILE A 82 29.57 4.86 -3.85
N ALA A 83 30.68 4.90 -3.11
CA ALA A 83 31.12 3.78 -2.26
C ALA A 83 30.11 3.48 -1.15
N GLY A 84 29.49 4.52 -0.57
CA GLY A 84 28.49 4.40 0.47
C GLY A 84 27.15 3.83 0.02
N LEU A 85 26.90 3.68 -1.29
CA LEU A 85 25.69 3.03 -1.81
C LEU A 85 25.65 1.52 -1.54
N THR A 86 26.71 0.95 -0.95
CA THR A 86 26.80 -0.47 -0.64
C THR A 86 27.48 -0.65 0.70
N SER A 87 26.81 -1.25 1.65
CA SER A 87 27.34 -1.54 2.98
C SER A 87 26.84 -2.89 3.49
N TRP A 88 27.55 -3.42 4.48
CA TRP A 88 27.13 -4.57 5.28
C TRP A 88 27.73 -4.36 6.66
N ASN A 89 26.89 -3.94 7.62
CA ASN A 89 27.39 -3.54 8.92
C ASN A 89 27.71 -4.75 9.79
N GLU A 90 28.51 -4.51 10.83
CA GLU A 90 28.79 -5.54 11.83
C GLU A 90 27.53 -5.87 12.62
N GLY A 91 27.28 -7.17 12.86
CA GLY A 91 26.08 -7.64 13.54
C GLY A 91 24.85 -7.79 12.64
N GLU A 92 24.91 -7.37 11.37
CA GLU A 92 23.85 -7.59 10.37
C GLU A 92 24.10 -8.85 9.55
N ASN A 93 23.00 -9.46 9.08
CA ASN A 93 23.01 -10.65 8.23
C ASN A 93 22.49 -10.38 6.81
N PHE A 94 22.62 -9.14 6.35
CA PHE A 94 22.15 -8.67 5.04
C PHE A 94 23.05 -7.58 4.47
N ALA A 95 23.01 -7.40 3.15
CA ALA A 95 23.59 -6.24 2.50
C ALA A 95 22.59 -5.08 2.44
N SER A 96 23.08 -3.86 2.64
CA SER A 96 22.33 -2.61 2.52
C SER A 96 22.76 -1.88 1.25
N LEU A 97 21.81 -1.58 0.37
CA LEU A 97 22.08 -1.08 -0.97
C LEU A 97 21.32 0.20 -1.30
N GLY A 98 21.93 1.08 -2.08
CA GLY A 98 21.32 2.31 -2.58
C GLY A 98 21.10 3.37 -1.52
N ILE A 99 20.48 4.48 -1.93
CA ILE A 99 20.26 5.64 -1.06
C ILE A 99 19.31 5.34 0.09
N GLY A 100 18.42 4.36 -0.08
CA GLY A 100 17.48 3.93 0.95
C GLY A 100 18.01 2.81 1.86
N HIS A 101 19.27 2.37 1.70
CA HIS A 101 19.80 1.19 2.41
C HIS A 101 18.88 -0.02 2.29
N PHE A 102 18.44 -0.29 1.06
CA PHE A 102 17.54 -1.37 0.73
C PHE A 102 18.18 -2.71 1.08
N ILE A 103 17.49 -3.46 1.95
CA ILE A 103 17.96 -4.71 2.53
C ILE A 103 17.86 -5.83 1.48
N TRP A 104 18.95 -6.59 1.33
CA TRP A 104 19.00 -7.81 0.52
C TRP A 104 19.61 -8.97 1.32
N TYR A 105 18.80 -9.99 1.60
CA TYR A 105 19.20 -11.14 2.39
C TYR A 105 19.87 -12.23 1.53
N PRO A 106 20.90 -12.91 2.07
CA PRO A 106 21.42 -14.13 1.49
C PRO A 106 20.40 -15.28 1.50
N LYS A 107 20.71 -16.35 0.75
CA LYS A 107 19.87 -17.55 0.73
C LYS A 107 19.78 -18.15 2.14
N GLY A 108 18.56 -18.48 2.56
CA GLY A 108 18.30 -19.14 3.85
C GLY A 108 18.53 -18.26 5.09
N GLN A 109 18.88 -16.97 4.91
CA GLN A 109 19.01 -16.02 6.00
C GLN A 109 17.83 -15.06 5.99
N ARG A 110 17.29 -14.76 7.17
CA ARG A 110 16.26 -13.73 7.37
C ARG A 110 16.55 -13.03 8.68
N GLY A 111 16.01 -11.84 8.84
CA GLY A 111 16.10 -11.05 10.05
C GLY A 111 14.76 -10.44 10.41
N PRO A 112 14.71 -9.61 11.46
CA PRO A 112 13.50 -8.93 11.88
C PRO A 112 13.07 -7.81 10.91
N PHE A 113 13.93 -7.44 9.97
CA PHE A 113 13.71 -6.33 9.05
C PHE A 113 13.12 -6.80 7.71
N GLU A 114 12.31 -5.93 7.11
CA GLU A 114 11.68 -6.18 5.82
C GLU A 114 12.69 -6.10 4.67
N GLU A 115 12.79 -7.18 3.89
CA GLU A 115 13.59 -7.21 2.67
C GLU A 115 13.01 -6.25 1.61
N SER A 116 13.82 -5.31 1.13
CA SER A 116 13.33 -4.19 0.31
C SER A 116 14.06 -4.02 -1.02
N PHE A 117 15.28 -4.55 -1.18
CA PHE A 117 16.01 -4.44 -2.45
C PHE A 117 15.30 -5.19 -3.61
N PRO A 118 14.82 -6.44 -3.45
CA PRO A 118 14.02 -7.10 -4.49
C PRO A 118 12.74 -6.34 -4.85
N LYS A 119 12.11 -5.66 -3.87
CA LYS A 119 10.92 -4.83 -4.09
C LYS A 119 11.23 -3.59 -4.92
N LEU A 120 12.36 -2.94 -4.65
CA LEU A 120 12.87 -1.85 -5.47
C LEU A 120 13.13 -2.32 -6.92
N VAL A 121 13.77 -3.48 -7.09
CA VAL A 121 14.03 -4.03 -8.43
C VAL A 121 12.73 -4.30 -9.17
N GLY A 122 11.75 -4.92 -8.52
CA GLY A 122 10.41 -5.10 -9.09
C GLY A 122 9.75 -3.77 -9.50
N PHE A 123 9.84 -2.75 -8.64
CA PHE A 123 9.32 -1.41 -8.92
C PHE A 123 10.01 -0.71 -10.11
N MET A 124 11.32 -0.93 -10.29
CA MET A 124 12.06 -0.41 -11.44
C MET A 124 11.70 -1.17 -12.72
N THR A 125 11.52 -2.49 -12.65
CA THR A 125 11.08 -3.32 -13.78
C THR A 125 9.73 -2.86 -14.32
N THR A 126 8.75 -2.59 -13.45
CA THR A 126 7.42 -2.12 -13.87
C THR A 126 7.46 -0.73 -14.53
N ARG A 127 8.53 0.04 -14.31
CA ARG A 127 8.79 1.35 -14.95
C ARG A 127 9.67 1.26 -16.20
N GLY A 128 10.04 0.06 -16.63
CA GLY A 128 10.85 -0.15 -17.84
C GLY A 128 12.33 0.22 -17.69
N VAL A 129 12.85 0.28 -16.45
CA VAL A 129 14.29 0.49 -16.22
C VAL A 129 15.07 -0.69 -16.77
N LYS A 130 16.12 -0.41 -17.55
CA LYS A 130 17.03 -1.45 -18.07
C LYS A 130 17.93 -1.96 -16.95
N LEU A 131 17.62 -3.13 -16.40
CA LEU A 131 18.40 -3.74 -15.34
C LEU A 131 19.71 -4.36 -15.89
N ARG A 132 20.81 -4.18 -15.15
CA ARG A 132 22.07 -4.93 -15.40
C ARG A 132 21.91 -6.37 -14.94
N VAL A 133 22.66 -7.30 -15.51
CA VAL A 133 22.54 -8.76 -15.25
C VAL A 133 22.49 -9.11 -13.76
N LEU A 134 23.39 -8.53 -12.93
CA LEU A 134 23.40 -8.79 -11.49
C LEU A 134 22.10 -8.35 -10.80
N VAL A 135 21.59 -7.16 -11.16
CA VAL A 135 20.39 -6.57 -10.55
C VAL A 135 19.13 -7.26 -11.07
N ALA A 136 19.09 -7.64 -12.34
CA ALA A 136 18.00 -8.42 -12.91
C ALA A 136 17.75 -9.71 -12.13
N ARG A 137 18.82 -10.34 -11.64
CA ARG A 137 18.71 -11.53 -10.78
C ARG A 137 18.13 -11.22 -9.40
N ALA A 138 18.26 -10.01 -8.86
CA ALA A 138 17.84 -9.70 -7.49
C ALA A 138 16.32 -9.76 -7.26
N GLY A 139 15.50 -9.67 -8.32
CA GLY A 139 14.05 -9.91 -8.21
C GLY A 139 13.68 -11.39 -8.01
N GLU A 140 14.58 -12.31 -8.36
CA GLU A 140 14.32 -13.76 -8.40
C GLU A 140 15.31 -14.57 -7.54
N GLN A 141 16.45 -13.98 -7.20
CA GLN A 141 17.58 -14.63 -6.55
C GLN A 141 17.99 -13.86 -5.28
N PRO A 142 18.44 -14.59 -4.24
CA PRO A 142 18.95 -13.98 -3.01
C PRO A 142 20.25 -13.21 -3.25
N CYS A 143 20.69 -12.46 -2.23
CA CYS A 143 21.97 -11.78 -2.24
C CYS A 143 23.09 -12.75 -2.61
N PRO A 144 23.94 -12.42 -3.61
CA PRO A 144 24.96 -13.33 -4.11
C PRO A 144 26.09 -13.54 -3.11
N TRP A 145 26.27 -12.62 -2.16
CA TRP A 145 27.24 -12.74 -1.08
C TRP A 145 26.59 -13.40 0.13
N SER A 146 27.18 -14.50 0.58
CA SER A 146 26.67 -15.30 1.69
C SER A 146 27.05 -14.75 3.08
N SER A 147 28.06 -13.89 3.15
CA SER A 147 28.53 -13.26 4.38
C SER A 147 29.11 -11.86 4.16
N ARG A 148 29.25 -11.11 5.26
CA ARG A 148 29.93 -9.80 5.30
C ARG A 148 31.37 -9.89 4.79
N GLU A 149 32.10 -10.96 5.12
CA GLU A 149 33.49 -11.16 4.69
C GLU A 149 33.58 -11.36 3.18
N GLU A 150 32.63 -12.09 2.59
CA GLU A 150 32.54 -12.27 1.15
C GLU A 150 32.21 -10.95 0.44
N PHE A 151 31.21 -10.23 0.96
CA PHE A 151 30.85 -8.90 0.48
C PHE A 151 32.04 -7.93 0.54
N ARG A 152 32.80 -7.94 1.64
CA ARG A 152 34.00 -7.13 1.82
C ARG A 152 35.09 -7.47 0.81
N ARG A 153 35.32 -8.77 0.55
CA ARG A 153 36.28 -9.22 -0.48
C ARG A 153 35.87 -8.77 -1.88
N ALA A 154 34.57 -8.75 -2.16
CA ALA A 154 34.02 -8.31 -3.44
C ALA A 154 33.96 -6.78 -3.62
N GLN A 155 34.30 -5.97 -2.61
CA GLN A 155 34.18 -4.50 -2.64
C GLN A 155 34.81 -3.81 -3.87
N ARG A 156 35.85 -4.42 -4.45
CA ARG A 156 36.59 -3.92 -5.62
C ARG A 156 36.33 -4.74 -6.90
N SER A 157 35.47 -5.76 -6.83
CA SER A 157 35.11 -6.59 -7.98
C SER A 157 34.34 -5.77 -9.01
N GLU A 158 34.34 -6.25 -10.24
CA GLU A 158 33.64 -5.59 -11.34
C GLU A 158 32.12 -5.59 -11.11
N GLU A 159 31.58 -6.68 -10.56
CA GLU A 159 30.19 -6.80 -10.17
C GLU A 159 29.77 -5.73 -9.15
N MET A 160 30.59 -5.49 -8.12
CA MET A 160 30.30 -4.47 -7.11
C MET A 160 30.37 -3.05 -7.69
N LYS A 161 31.33 -2.78 -8.58
CA LYS A 161 31.41 -1.49 -9.28
C LYS A 161 30.18 -1.25 -10.15
N GLN A 162 29.76 -2.26 -10.91
CA GLN A 162 28.56 -2.19 -11.75
C GLN A 162 27.28 -2.02 -10.93
N LEU A 163 27.19 -2.69 -9.78
CA LEU A 163 26.09 -2.51 -8.82
C LEU A 163 26.03 -1.06 -8.33
N ARG A 164 27.15 -0.50 -7.85
CA ARG A 164 27.22 0.90 -7.39
C ARG A 164 26.87 1.88 -8.49
N GLN A 165 27.39 1.68 -9.70
CA GLN A 165 27.09 2.56 -10.83
C GLN A 165 25.59 2.50 -11.15
N PHE A 166 25.00 1.31 -11.19
CA PHE A 166 23.55 1.17 -11.36
C PHE A 166 22.76 1.91 -10.27
N LEU A 167 23.16 1.79 -9.00
CA LEU A 167 22.51 2.49 -7.89
C LEU A 167 22.68 4.01 -8.00
N ALA A 168 23.82 4.51 -8.45
CA ALA A 168 24.04 5.93 -8.69
C ALA A 168 23.20 6.46 -9.87
N ASP A 169 23.08 5.68 -10.94
CA ASP A 169 22.33 6.02 -12.15
C ASP A 169 20.81 6.01 -11.95
N THR A 170 20.31 5.41 -10.86
CA THR A 170 18.89 5.18 -10.60
C THR A 170 18.38 5.82 -9.31
N VAL A 171 19.06 6.87 -8.84
CA VAL A 171 18.69 7.62 -7.61
C VAL A 171 17.27 8.19 -7.70
N ASP A 172 16.83 8.61 -8.88
CA ASP A 172 15.47 9.09 -9.11
C ASP A 172 14.42 7.99 -8.87
N PHE A 173 14.60 6.81 -9.46
CA PHE A 173 13.72 5.66 -9.24
C PHE A 173 13.73 5.16 -7.79
N GLN A 174 14.89 5.17 -7.13
CA GLN A 174 15.00 4.86 -5.70
C GLN A 174 14.18 5.85 -4.86
N THR A 175 14.23 7.13 -5.21
CA THR A 175 13.46 8.16 -4.50
C THR A 175 11.96 7.99 -4.72
N GLU A 176 11.54 7.73 -5.95
CA GLU A 176 10.13 7.43 -6.24
C GLU A 176 9.64 6.21 -5.44
N PHE A 177 10.47 5.17 -5.34
CA PHE A 177 10.15 3.98 -4.55
C PHE A 177 9.97 4.30 -3.06
N LEU A 178 10.84 5.13 -2.49
CA LEU A 178 10.74 5.59 -1.09
C LEU A 178 9.48 6.42 -0.85
N ILE A 179 9.13 7.30 -1.79
CA ILE A 179 7.88 8.08 -1.72
C ILE A 179 6.66 7.16 -1.80
N ALA A 180 6.67 6.16 -2.70
CA ALA A 180 5.59 5.20 -2.82
C ALA A 180 5.42 4.34 -1.55
N ARG A 181 6.53 3.96 -0.89
CA ARG A 181 6.49 3.31 0.42
C ARG A 181 5.87 4.22 1.47
N LEU A 182 6.27 5.50 1.54
CA LEU A 182 5.65 6.48 2.45
C LEU A 182 4.14 6.62 2.21
N GLN A 183 3.70 6.72 0.96
CA GLN A 183 2.27 6.81 0.63
C GLN A 183 1.51 5.56 1.12
N SER A 184 2.17 4.41 1.11
CA SER A 184 1.61 3.13 1.58
C SER A 184 1.70 2.94 3.11
N SER A 185 2.44 3.78 3.83
CA SER A 185 2.69 3.59 5.27
C SER A 185 1.51 4.05 6.12
N LEU A 186 0.88 5.18 5.79
CA LEU A 186 -0.22 5.72 6.60
C LEU A 186 -1.40 4.74 6.72
N PRO A 187 -1.90 4.09 5.65
CA PRO A 187 -2.95 3.08 5.78
C PRO A 187 -2.60 1.94 6.75
N LYS A 188 -1.35 1.48 6.74
CA LYS A 188 -0.87 0.43 7.66
C LYS A 188 -0.84 0.92 9.11
N MET A 189 -0.28 2.11 9.35
CA MET A 189 -0.27 2.75 10.67
C MET A 189 -1.69 2.89 11.24
N LEU A 190 -2.66 3.28 10.40
CA LEU A 190 -4.06 3.40 10.80
C LEU A 190 -4.72 2.04 11.06
N ALA A 191 -4.35 0.99 10.32
CA ALA A 191 -4.87 -0.36 10.52
C ALA A 191 -4.52 -0.90 11.92
N GLU A 192 -3.27 -0.75 12.34
CA GLU A 192 -2.78 -1.22 13.64
C GLU A 192 -3.16 -0.30 14.81
N ALA A 193 -3.38 0.99 14.56
CA ALA A 193 -3.73 1.93 15.62
C ALA A 193 -5.14 1.68 16.20
N ALA A 194 -5.26 1.87 17.51
CA ALA A 194 -6.55 1.91 18.20
C ALA A 194 -7.51 2.91 17.53
N PRO A 195 -8.81 2.58 17.33
CA PRO A 195 -9.74 3.42 16.59
C PRO A 195 -9.82 4.87 17.07
N THR A 196 -9.68 5.09 18.39
CA THR A 196 -9.67 6.41 19.01
C THR A 196 -8.44 7.26 18.64
N ASN A 197 -7.31 6.64 18.29
CA ASN A 197 -6.07 7.30 17.93
C ASN A 197 -5.95 7.60 16.42
N ARG A 198 -6.64 6.84 15.56
CA ARG A 198 -6.56 6.96 14.10
C ARG A 198 -6.73 8.40 13.58
N PRO A 199 -7.75 9.18 14.01
CA PRO A 199 -7.91 10.55 13.51
C PRO A 199 -6.77 11.48 13.91
N ASN A 200 -6.14 11.25 15.06
CA ASN A 200 -4.98 12.03 15.45
C ASN A 200 -3.75 11.67 14.62
N ILE A 201 -3.48 10.39 14.41
CA ILE A 201 -2.35 9.91 13.60
C ILE A 201 -2.43 10.46 12.18
N GLU A 202 -3.59 10.31 11.53
CA GLU A 202 -3.84 10.84 10.18
C GLU A 202 -3.57 12.34 10.13
N ARG A 203 -4.14 13.12 11.06
CA ARG A 203 -3.93 14.56 11.13
C ARG A 203 -2.47 14.94 11.34
N GLN A 204 -1.72 14.25 12.21
CA GLN A 204 -0.31 14.57 12.44
C GLN A 204 0.55 14.24 11.21
N PHE A 205 0.30 13.09 10.59
CA PHE A 205 0.97 12.67 9.36
C PHE A 205 0.76 13.71 8.26
N GLU A 206 -0.49 14.08 7.99
CA GLU A 206 -0.81 15.08 6.97
C GLU A 206 -0.26 16.46 7.31
N ARG A 207 -0.30 16.87 8.58
CA ARG A 207 0.26 18.14 9.04
C ARG A 207 1.75 18.23 8.67
N VAL A 208 2.51 17.17 8.92
CA VAL A 208 3.93 17.12 8.55
C VAL A 208 4.09 17.08 7.03
N ALA A 209 3.36 16.19 6.34
CA ALA A 209 3.47 16.01 4.88
C ALA A 209 3.22 17.30 4.07
N ARG A 210 2.40 18.22 4.58
CA ARG A 210 2.10 19.52 3.94
C ARG A 210 3.18 20.58 4.12
N THR A 211 4.20 20.34 4.94
CA THR A 211 5.30 21.31 5.13
C THR A 211 6.37 21.14 4.05
N PRO A 212 7.12 22.21 3.69
CA PRO A 212 8.14 22.14 2.63
C PRO A 212 9.21 21.06 2.83
N GLN A 213 9.51 20.71 4.10
CA GLN A 213 10.53 19.72 4.46
C GLN A 213 9.92 18.42 4.99
N GLY A 214 8.62 18.37 5.24
CA GLY A 214 8.00 17.27 5.94
C GLY A 214 7.90 16.00 5.11
N CYS A 215 7.77 16.12 3.78
CA CYS A 215 7.84 14.91 2.95
C CYS A 215 9.22 14.26 3.04
N TYR A 216 10.30 15.04 2.99
CA TYR A 216 11.66 14.52 3.21
C TYR A 216 11.76 13.85 4.59
N ALA A 217 11.34 14.53 5.65
CA ALA A 217 11.41 13.99 7.01
C ALA A 217 10.60 12.69 7.19
N LEU A 218 9.41 12.60 6.57
CA LEU A 218 8.59 11.40 6.63
C LEU A 218 9.18 10.25 5.81
N VAL A 219 9.73 10.53 4.62
CA VAL A 219 10.43 9.51 3.82
C VAL A 219 11.61 8.96 4.59
N ASP A 220 12.44 9.84 5.16
CA ASP A 220 13.63 9.51 5.96
C ASP A 220 13.24 8.66 7.19
N TYR A 221 12.20 9.09 7.92
CA TYR A 221 11.68 8.36 9.08
C TYR A 221 11.18 6.96 8.72
N VAL A 222 10.30 6.83 7.71
CA VAL A 222 9.75 5.53 7.30
C VAL A 222 10.86 4.63 6.76
N ASN A 223 11.85 5.18 6.06
CA ASN A 223 12.97 4.41 5.55
C ASN A 223 13.87 3.86 6.68
N PHE A 224 14.17 4.68 7.69
CA PHE A 224 15.16 4.34 8.72
C PHE A 224 14.57 3.65 9.95
N LYS A 225 13.40 4.12 10.42
CA LYS A 225 12.72 3.57 11.62
C LYS A 225 11.67 2.52 11.28
N GLY A 226 11.29 2.42 10.01
CA GLY A 226 10.15 1.64 9.59
C GLY A 226 8.82 2.33 9.93
N GLU A 227 7.75 1.55 9.89
CA GLU A 227 6.38 2.04 9.98
C GLU A 227 5.85 2.05 11.43
N GLY A 228 6.58 1.43 12.37
CA GLY A 228 6.17 1.33 13.78
C GLY A 228 4.96 0.43 14.03
N VAL A 229 4.73 -0.51 13.12
CA VAL A 229 3.65 -1.51 13.10
C VAL A 229 4.20 -2.92 13.26
#